data_AF-A0A3D5TI83-F1
#
_entry.id   AF-A0A3D5TI83-F1
#
_cell.length_a   1.000
_cell.length_b   1.000
_cell.length_c   1.000
_cell.angle_alpha   90.00
_cell.angle_beta   90.00
_cell.angle_gamma   90.00
#
_symmetry.space_group_name_H-M   'P 1'
#
loop_
_entity.id
_entity.type
_entity.pdbx_description
1 polymer ?
#
loop_
_entity_poly.entity_id
_entity_poly.type
_entity_poly.pdbx_seq_one_letter_code
_entity_poly.pdbx_strand_id
1 'polypeptide(L)'
;MSAFFSNLATALPATLWVGRIVLLAAAAWVLLRCGISLLGNREAPEVWGFVSLSNGARYDLTHWENMVGRMRSADVRVNFPSVSRCHAAICRDDRGQWTVYPVNRSSGVLLNGERTLAAASLKAGDCVAVGGVEMYFFPSTESDEAKVARRRVEEQRHRHTSQAGTLVLVNVCQALLFLQVFLTAQAEDRLPTGVAFGGLALLSWVLYGVYRAAQRSAYELESLIFLLISIGAAVTAAYDPASLYKLLITVVMGMVLFLAISGVLRDLHLSIRARWPVAIAAGALLAFNVVLGERIFGAKNWISIGPLSFQPSELVKIAFILAGAATLDRLFAKRNLVFTILFSAYCVGCLALMSDFGTALIFFVAFLCIAFLRTGDLPSIAMMVAAAAFGCGIILRFKPYIADRFAAWRHAWDYAQDIGYQQTRTMSAMASGGLFGVGPKDGWLKYVGAANTDLVFGVVGEEFGFLLALCCVAALVIPIVFTLRCAAAARSSFYTILSCATAAMLVCQMALNVLGAVDLLPLTGVTFPFVSMGGSSMISCWGLMAYLKAADTRQNASFALRLSKLAPQQQEKKAAPAPKARPKAPQEGFFADRPDIPVDKIFGKEEDK
;
A
#
# COMPACT_ATOMS: atom_id res chain seq x y z
N MET A 1 -30.62 20.10 -41.02
CA MET A 1 -30.57 19.24 -39.81
C MET A 1 -30.30 17.77 -40.15
N SER A 2 -31.05 17.14 -41.06
CA SER A 2 -30.84 15.73 -41.46
C SER A 2 -29.44 15.43 -41.99
N ALA A 3 -28.86 16.30 -42.83
CA ALA A 3 -27.49 16.16 -43.34
C ALA A 3 -26.40 16.28 -42.26
N PHE A 4 -26.67 17.04 -41.19
CA PHE A 4 -25.75 17.15 -40.05
C PHE A 4 -25.76 15.86 -39.21
N PHE A 5 -26.95 15.30 -38.95
CA PHE A 5 -27.08 14.03 -38.22
C PHE A 5 -26.57 12.83 -39.03
N SER A 6 -26.70 12.83 -40.37
CA SER A 6 -26.13 11.78 -41.22
C SER A 6 -24.60 11.82 -41.24
N ASN A 7 -24.01 13.02 -41.33
CA ASN A 7 -22.56 13.20 -41.26
C ASN A 7 -22.00 12.90 -39.86
N LEU A 8 -22.78 13.16 -38.81
CA LEU A 8 -22.41 12.80 -37.43
C LEU A 8 -22.40 11.29 -37.24
N ALA A 9 -23.38 10.57 -37.81
CA ALA A 9 -23.46 9.11 -37.73
C ALA A 9 -22.32 8.40 -38.47
N THR A 10 -21.86 8.94 -39.62
CA THR A 10 -20.71 8.39 -40.36
C THR A 10 -19.38 8.73 -39.71
N ALA A 11 -19.26 9.88 -39.05
CA ALA A 11 -18.05 10.30 -38.34
C ALA A 11 -17.92 9.71 -36.92
N LEU A 12 -19.01 9.21 -36.33
CA LEU A 12 -19.05 8.71 -34.95
C LEU A 12 -18.04 7.58 -34.68
N PRO A 13 -17.90 6.54 -35.53
CA PRO A 13 -16.92 5.47 -35.28
C PRO A 13 -15.47 5.97 -35.31
N ALA A 14 -15.14 6.83 -36.27
CA ALA A 14 -13.80 7.41 -36.39
C ALA A 14 -13.46 8.32 -35.21
N THR A 15 -14.42 9.14 -34.76
CA THR A 15 -14.24 10.03 -33.60
C THR A 15 -14.09 9.25 -32.29
N LEU A 16 -14.86 8.18 -32.09
CA LEU A 16 -14.71 7.28 -30.95
C LEU A 16 -13.37 6.57 -30.94
N TRP A 17 -12.90 6.11 -32.11
CA TRP A 17 -11.58 5.48 -32.25
C TRP A 17 -10.43 6.44 -31.93
N VAL A 18 -10.46 7.67 -32.47
CA VAL A 18 -9.51 8.72 -32.10
C VAL A 18 -9.60 9.05 -30.61
N GLY A 19 -10.82 9.09 -30.05
CA GLY A 19 -11.06 9.28 -28.63
C GLY A 19 -10.37 8.23 -27.75
N ARG A 20 -10.31 6.96 -28.17
CA ARG A 20 -9.58 5.89 -27.47
C ARG A 20 -8.07 6.10 -27.49
N ILE A 21 -7.50 6.58 -28.60
CA ILE A 21 -6.07 6.92 -28.70
C ILE A 21 -5.73 8.10 -27.78
N VAL A 22 -6.56 9.14 -27.78
CA VAL A 22 -6.38 10.31 -26.91
C VAL A 22 -6.53 9.91 -25.44
N LEU A 23 -7.49 9.06 -25.10
CA LEU A 23 -7.65 8.50 -23.75
C LEU A 23 -6.41 7.74 -23.30
N LEU A 24 -5.86 6.87 -24.16
CA LEU A 24 -4.63 6.13 -23.87
C LEU A 24 -3.46 7.08 -23.61
N ALA A 25 -3.27 8.09 -24.48
CA ALA A 25 -2.21 9.08 -24.31
C ALA A 25 -2.37 9.87 -23.01
N ALA A 26 -3.58 10.29 -22.67
CA ALA A 26 -3.89 10.99 -21.43
C ALA A 26 -3.65 10.10 -20.19
N ALA A 27 -4.09 8.84 -20.22
CA ALA A 27 -3.86 7.86 -19.15
C ALA A 27 -2.37 7.58 -18.95
N ALA A 28 -1.61 7.37 -20.03
CA ALA A 28 -0.16 7.22 -19.99
C ALA A 28 0.54 8.46 -19.43
N TRP A 29 0.03 9.66 -19.73
CA TRP A 29 0.56 10.91 -19.19
C TRP A 29 0.26 11.07 -17.69
N VAL A 30 -0.91 10.64 -17.20
CA VAL A 30 -1.21 10.57 -15.75
C VAL A 30 -0.20 9.64 -15.08
N LEU A 31 0.01 8.44 -15.64
CA LEU A 31 0.95 7.45 -15.12
C LEU A 31 2.38 8.00 -15.05
N LEU A 32 2.82 8.66 -16.13
CA LEU A 32 4.16 9.26 -16.19
C LEU A 32 4.33 10.36 -15.13
N ARG A 33 3.35 11.27 -15.00
CA ARG A 33 3.40 12.34 -13.99
C ARG A 33 3.40 11.81 -12.57
N CYS A 34 2.54 10.84 -12.26
CA CYS A 34 2.52 10.19 -10.95
C CYS A 34 3.80 9.38 -10.70
N GLY A 35 4.27 8.63 -11.70
CA GLY A 35 5.49 7.83 -11.62
C GLY A 35 6.73 8.67 -11.37
N ILE A 36 6.92 9.78 -12.09
CA ILE A 36 8.03 10.71 -11.88
C ILE A 36 7.94 11.32 -10.46
N SER A 37 6.75 11.75 -10.04
CA SER A 37 6.56 12.33 -8.70
C SER A 37 6.86 11.33 -7.57
N LEU A 38 6.38 10.09 -7.71
CA LEU A 38 6.52 9.07 -6.68
C LEU A 38 7.93 8.45 -6.66
N LEU A 39 8.47 8.07 -7.82
CA LEU A 39 9.73 7.33 -7.91
C LEU A 39 10.97 8.24 -8.01
N GLY A 40 10.80 9.52 -8.32
CA GLY A 40 11.89 10.50 -8.41
C GLY A 40 12.47 10.94 -7.06
N ASN A 41 11.75 10.71 -5.97
CA ASN A 41 12.18 11.10 -4.63
C ASN A 41 13.10 10.04 -4.00
N ARG A 42 14.38 10.37 -3.83
CA ARG A 42 15.26 9.71 -2.86
C ARG A 42 15.36 10.66 -1.68
N GLU A 43 14.53 10.45 -0.66
CA GLU A 43 14.61 11.26 0.55
C GLU A 43 15.81 10.82 1.39
N ALA A 44 16.62 11.78 1.86
CA ALA A 44 17.59 11.50 2.91
C ALA A 44 16.82 11.08 4.18
N PRO A 45 17.21 10.00 4.89
CA PRO A 45 16.50 9.50 6.05
C PRO A 45 16.38 10.56 7.16
N GLU A 46 15.35 10.47 8.02
CA GLU A 46 15.25 11.36 9.20
C GLU A 46 16.33 10.94 10.19
N VAL A 47 17.17 11.85 10.64
CA VAL A 47 18.14 11.58 11.71
C VAL A 47 17.56 12.15 13.00
N TRP A 48 17.08 11.28 13.88
CA TRP A 48 16.49 11.68 15.17
C TRP A 48 17.52 11.73 16.31
N GLY A 49 18.72 11.24 16.05
CA GLY A 49 19.85 11.23 16.97
C GLY A 49 21.02 10.51 16.34
N PHE A 50 22.12 10.38 17.05
CA PHE A 50 23.23 9.57 16.63
C PHE A 50 23.90 8.92 17.85
N VAL A 51 24.66 7.88 17.56
CA VAL A 51 25.50 7.20 18.52
C VAL A 51 26.94 7.35 18.08
N SER A 52 27.81 7.78 18.99
CA SER A 52 29.24 7.91 18.74
C SER A 52 30.01 6.87 19.51
N LEU A 53 30.92 6.16 18.85
CA LEU A 53 31.90 5.31 19.53
C LEU A 53 33.05 6.17 20.05
N SER A 54 33.79 5.63 21.02
CA SER A 54 35.00 6.26 21.57
C SER A 54 36.11 6.48 20.52
N ASN A 55 36.10 5.73 19.42
CA ASN A 55 37.02 5.91 18.29
C ASN A 55 36.59 6.99 17.28
N GLY A 56 35.54 7.77 17.58
CA GLY A 56 35.01 8.82 16.71
C GLY A 56 34.05 8.33 15.62
N ALA A 57 33.78 7.02 15.51
CA ALA A 57 32.81 6.52 14.54
C ALA A 57 31.38 6.92 14.93
N ARG A 58 30.65 7.54 14.00
CA ARG A 58 29.29 8.03 14.18
C ARG A 58 28.29 7.16 13.42
N TYR A 59 27.21 6.79 14.09
CA TYR A 59 26.07 6.08 13.53
C TYR A 59 24.80 6.89 13.73
N ASP A 60 24.19 7.35 12.63
CA ASP A 60 22.95 8.11 12.68
C ASP A 60 21.75 7.18 12.96
N LEU A 61 20.90 7.58 13.91
CA LEU A 61 19.68 6.87 14.27
C LEU A 61 18.55 7.33 13.36
N THR A 62 18.19 6.46 12.43
CA THR A 62 17.29 6.73 11.30
C THR A 62 16.03 5.87 11.29
N HIS A 63 15.74 5.21 12.40
CA HIS A 63 14.47 4.51 12.61
C HIS A 63 13.95 4.80 14.02
N TRP A 64 12.66 4.54 14.28
CA TRP A 64 12.12 4.55 15.65
C TRP A 64 12.61 3.36 16.45
N GLU A 65 13.06 2.29 15.79
CA GLU A 65 13.66 1.12 16.41
C GLU A 65 15.00 0.88 15.73
N ASN A 66 16.10 1.22 16.39
CA ASN A 66 17.45 1.09 15.83
C ASN A 66 18.15 -0.11 16.45
N MET A 67 18.55 -1.05 15.62
CA MET A 67 19.17 -2.31 16.04
C MET A 67 20.66 -2.13 16.22
N VAL A 68 21.16 -2.56 17.38
CA VAL A 68 22.59 -2.54 17.71
C VAL A 68 23.12 -3.97 17.76
N GLY A 69 24.14 -4.27 16.95
CA GLY A 69 24.74 -5.60 16.92
C GLY A 69 25.75 -5.83 15.82
N ARG A 70 26.19 -7.08 15.69
CA ARG A 70 27.21 -7.50 14.71
C ARG A 70 26.64 -7.78 13.31
N MET A 71 25.33 -8.00 13.19
CA MET A 71 24.68 -8.35 11.91
C MET A 71 24.83 -7.21 10.88
N ARG A 72 24.93 -7.56 9.59
CA ARG A 72 25.04 -6.57 8.51
C ARG A 72 23.82 -5.65 8.38
N SER A 73 22.65 -6.13 8.79
CA SER A 73 21.39 -5.39 8.76
C SER A 73 21.11 -4.60 10.04
N ALA A 74 22.04 -4.55 11.00
CA ALA A 74 21.90 -3.70 12.18
C ALA A 74 22.15 -2.23 11.81
N ASP A 75 21.31 -1.32 12.28
CA ASP A 75 21.47 0.13 12.06
C ASP A 75 22.79 0.63 12.65
N VAL A 76 23.11 0.19 13.87
CA VAL A 76 24.38 0.47 14.55
C VAL A 76 25.21 -0.82 14.53
N ARG A 77 26.04 -0.94 13.49
CA ARG A 77 26.85 -2.13 13.27
C ARG A 77 28.15 -2.10 14.05
N VAL A 78 28.20 -2.89 15.10
CA VAL A 78 29.38 -3.06 15.97
C VAL A 78 30.00 -4.44 15.68
N ASN A 79 30.99 -4.47 14.78
CA ASN A 79 31.54 -5.71 14.23
C ASN A 79 32.62 -6.37 15.10
N PHE A 80 32.31 -6.63 16.37
CA PHE A 80 33.23 -7.28 17.31
C PHE A 80 32.73 -8.68 17.70
N PRO A 81 33.60 -9.71 17.83
CA PRO A 81 33.17 -11.08 18.18
C PRO A 81 32.40 -11.20 19.50
N SER A 82 32.70 -10.32 20.46
CA SER A 82 32.00 -10.21 21.76
C SER A 82 30.57 -9.68 21.63
N VAL A 83 30.21 -9.10 20.48
CA VAL A 83 28.89 -8.53 20.21
C VAL A 83 28.01 -9.56 19.50
N SER A 84 26.85 -9.82 20.13
CA SER A 84 25.79 -10.65 19.57
C SER A 84 25.30 -10.11 18.22
N ARG A 85 24.75 -11.00 17.37
CA ARG A 85 24.20 -10.62 16.06
C ARG A 85 23.17 -9.49 16.18
N CYS A 86 22.28 -9.60 17.17
CA CYS A 86 21.46 -8.52 17.68
C CYS A 86 21.64 -8.49 19.20
N HIS A 87 22.09 -7.36 19.74
CA HIS A 87 22.51 -7.25 21.14
C HIS A 87 21.62 -6.30 21.93
N ALA A 88 21.30 -5.14 21.36
CA ALA A 88 20.41 -4.14 21.94
C ALA A 88 19.54 -3.50 20.85
N ALA A 89 18.46 -2.85 21.25
CA ALA A 89 17.68 -1.97 20.40
C ALA A 89 17.49 -0.61 21.07
N ILE A 90 17.78 0.47 20.36
CA ILE A 90 17.55 1.85 20.80
C ILE A 90 16.27 2.33 20.14
N CYS A 91 15.22 2.50 20.93
CA CYS A 91 13.90 2.86 20.44
C CYS A 91 13.49 4.27 20.86
N ARG A 92 12.82 5.00 19.97
CA ARG A 92 12.18 6.29 20.20
C ARG A 92 10.67 6.11 20.17
N ASP A 93 9.97 6.63 21.16
CA ASP A 93 8.50 6.66 21.15
C ASP A 93 7.93 7.84 20.34
N ASP A 94 6.61 7.92 20.23
CA ASP A 94 5.92 9.00 19.52
C ASP A 94 6.01 10.37 20.24
N ARG A 95 6.46 10.37 21.50
CA ARG A 95 6.70 11.55 22.35
C ARG A 95 8.15 12.03 22.30
N GLY A 96 9.03 11.30 21.61
CA GLY A 96 10.46 11.61 21.50
C GLY A 96 11.32 11.12 22.66
N GLN A 97 10.77 10.29 23.56
CA GLN A 97 11.55 9.64 24.61
C GLN A 97 12.30 8.44 24.03
N TRP A 98 13.56 8.31 24.43
CA TRP A 98 14.44 7.24 24.00
C TRP A 98 14.55 6.17 25.09
N THR A 99 14.52 4.91 24.68
CA THR A 99 14.68 3.75 25.57
C THR A 99 15.60 2.72 24.93
N VAL A 100 16.48 2.13 25.73
CA VAL A 100 17.31 1.00 25.32
C VAL A 100 16.69 -0.31 25.79
N TYR A 101 16.63 -1.28 24.88
CA TYR A 101 16.13 -2.63 25.14
C TYR A 101 17.28 -3.63 25.03
N PRO A 102 17.62 -4.35 26.11
CA PRO A 102 18.54 -5.47 26.03
C PRO A 102 17.85 -6.63 25.33
N VAL A 103 18.33 -6.98 24.13
CA VAL A 103 17.78 -8.06 23.31
C VAL A 103 18.31 -9.40 23.78
N ASN A 104 19.63 -9.46 23.97
CA ASN A 104 20.29 -10.66 24.45
C ASN A 104 20.46 -10.60 25.96
N ARG A 105 19.75 -11.50 26.67
CA ARG A 105 19.83 -11.61 28.13
C ARG A 105 21.17 -12.17 28.61
N SER A 106 21.89 -12.95 27.79
CA SER A 106 23.11 -13.64 28.24
C SER A 106 24.33 -12.71 28.34
N SER A 107 24.55 -11.86 27.33
CA SER A 107 25.64 -10.87 27.34
C SER A 107 25.28 -9.59 28.11
N GLY A 108 23.99 -9.20 28.12
CA GLY A 108 23.52 -7.98 28.79
C GLY A 108 23.97 -6.68 28.13
N VAL A 109 23.29 -5.58 28.46
CA VAL A 109 23.66 -4.22 28.02
C VAL A 109 24.08 -3.45 29.27
N LEU A 110 25.17 -2.69 29.21
CA LEU A 110 25.58 -1.79 30.28
C LEU A 110 25.11 -0.38 29.92
N LEU A 111 24.34 0.24 30.80
CA LEU A 111 23.94 1.65 30.69
C LEU A 111 24.67 2.42 31.78
N ASN A 112 25.55 3.34 31.42
CA ASN A 112 26.38 4.11 32.36
C ASN A 112 27.14 3.22 33.36
N GLY A 113 27.62 2.06 32.90
CA GLY A 113 28.33 1.07 33.71
C GLY A 113 27.43 0.08 34.47
N GLU A 114 26.11 0.32 34.56
CA GLU A 114 25.18 -0.59 35.23
C GLU A 114 24.52 -1.58 34.25
N ARG A 115 24.46 -2.86 34.63
CA ARG A 115 23.87 -3.90 33.79
C ARG A 115 22.35 -3.80 33.78
N THR A 116 21.78 -3.49 32.63
CA THR A 116 20.33 -3.41 32.41
C THR A 116 19.82 -4.70 31.77
N LEU A 117 18.88 -5.37 32.44
CA LEU A 117 18.17 -6.55 31.93
C LEU A 117 16.74 -6.25 31.48
N ALA A 118 16.25 -5.06 31.82
CA ALA A 118 14.96 -4.52 31.42
C ALA A 118 15.16 -3.24 30.59
N ALA A 119 14.07 -2.75 30.00
CA ALA A 119 14.07 -1.50 29.26
C ALA A 119 14.46 -0.33 30.18
N ALA A 120 15.38 0.52 29.73
CA ALA A 120 15.83 1.69 30.47
C ALA A 120 15.71 2.95 29.61
N SER A 121 15.40 4.09 30.23
CA SER A 121 15.33 5.39 29.55
C SER A 121 16.74 5.88 29.21
N LEU A 122 16.89 6.46 28.01
CA LEU A 122 18.12 7.08 27.53
C LEU A 122 18.00 8.61 27.58
N LYS A 123 19.08 9.27 28.01
CA LYS A 123 19.28 10.72 28.02
C LYS A 123 20.50 11.10 27.19
N ALA A 124 20.58 12.36 26.80
CA ALA A 124 21.74 12.88 26.08
C ALA A 124 23.03 12.67 26.87
N GLY A 125 24.05 12.10 26.22
CA GLY A 125 25.35 11.79 26.82
C GLY A 125 25.45 10.44 27.53
N ASP A 126 24.36 9.67 27.64
CA ASP A 126 24.40 8.34 28.25
C ASP A 126 25.32 7.40 27.46
N CYS A 127 26.11 6.59 28.19
CA CYS A 127 26.97 5.55 27.65
C CYS A 127 26.24 4.21 27.62
N VAL A 128 26.10 3.64 26.43
CA VAL A 128 25.55 2.31 26.18
C VAL A 128 26.69 1.38 25.77
N ALA A 129 27.09 0.46 26.65
CA ALA A 129 28.13 -0.51 26.34
C ALA A 129 27.55 -1.88 25.93
N VAL A 130 28.08 -2.41 24.84
CA VAL A 130 27.60 -3.64 24.20
C VAL A 130 28.79 -4.55 23.91
N GLY A 131 28.88 -5.69 24.58
CA GLY A 131 30.00 -6.62 24.41
C GLY A 131 31.38 -5.99 24.66
N GLY A 132 31.46 -5.00 25.56
CA GLY A 132 32.69 -4.26 25.89
C GLY A 132 32.97 -3.05 25.00
N VAL A 133 32.12 -2.74 24.02
CA VAL A 133 32.24 -1.54 23.18
C VAL A 133 31.33 -0.45 23.72
N GLU A 134 31.91 0.68 24.12
CA GLU A 134 31.18 1.86 24.62
C GLU A 134 30.70 2.77 23.49
N MET A 135 29.49 3.27 23.65
CA MET A 135 28.81 4.11 22.68
C MET A 135 28.05 5.22 23.40
N TYR A 136 28.24 6.46 23.00
CA TYR A 136 27.60 7.62 23.60
C TYR A 136 26.41 8.07 22.78
N PHE A 137 25.25 8.18 23.42
CA PHE A 137 23.98 8.51 22.76
C PHE A 137 23.71 10.02 22.77
N PHE A 138 23.37 10.57 21.62
CA PHE A 138 23.03 11.98 21.47
C PHE A 138 21.71 12.15 20.69
N PRO A 139 20.62 12.64 21.32
CA PRO A 139 19.40 12.96 20.60
C PRO A 139 19.60 14.18 19.69
N SER A 140 18.81 14.26 18.62
CA SER A 140 18.74 15.45 17.77
C SER A 140 18.09 16.59 18.55
N THR A 141 18.63 17.81 18.42
CA THR A 141 18.05 19.01 19.02
C THR A 141 16.93 19.56 18.12
N GLU A 142 16.04 20.39 18.67
CA GLU A 142 14.99 21.04 17.85
C GLU A 142 15.58 21.87 16.70
N SER A 143 16.77 22.45 16.89
CA SER A 143 17.47 23.21 15.85
C SER A 143 18.00 22.31 14.73
N ASP A 144 18.49 21.12 15.05
CA ASP A 144 18.95 20.12 14.09
C ASP A 144 17.77 19.52 13.31
N GLU A 145 16.67 19.16 14.01
CA GLU A 145 15.42 18.72 13.38
C GLU A 145 14.85 19.79 12.43
N ALA A 146 14.88 21.06 12.82
CA ALA A 146 14.42 22.18 11.98
C ALA A 146 15.33 22.41 10.76
N LYS A 147 16.64 22.25 10.88
CA LYS A 147 17.59 22.34 9.75
C LYS A 147 17.34 21.24 8.73
N VAL A 148 17.16 19.99 9.19
CA VAL A 148 16.82 18.84 8.33
C VAL A 148 15.46 19.05 7.67
N ALA A 149 14.45 19.50 8.43
CA ALA A 149 13.13 19.77 7.89
C ALA A 149 13.16 20.86 6.80
N ARG A 150 13.92 21.95 6.98
CA ARG A 150 14.07 23.02 5.99
C ARG A 150 14.76 22.55 4.71
N ARG A 151 15.88 21.80 4.82
CA ARG A 151 16.56 21.23 3.65
C ARG A 151 15.61 20.39 2.81
N ARG A 152 14.76 19.59 3.45
CA ARG A 152 13.74 18.79 2.75
C ARG A 152 12.68 19.63 2.06
N VAL A 153 12.16 20.67 2.71
CA VAL A 153 11.19 21.57 2.07
C VAL A 153 11.81 22.23 0.85
N GLU A 154 13.06 22.67 0.94
CA GLU A 154 13.79 23.28 -0.19
C GLU A 154 14.02 22.27 -1.33
N GLU A 155 14.50 21.07 -1.02
CA GLU A 155 14.67 19.99 -2.00
C GLU A 155 13.36 19.57 -2.67
N GLN A 156 12.26 19.52 -1.91
CA GLN A 156 10.92 19.19 -2.41
C GLN A 156 10.34 20.32 -3.28
N ARG A 157 10.58 21.59 -2.95
CA ARG A 157 10.05 22.75 -3.69
C ARG A 157 10.55 22.81 -5.14
N HIS A 158 11.75 22.30 -5.41
CA HIS A 158 12.35 22.30 -6.75
C HIS A 158 11.82 21.21 -7.70
N ARG A 159 10.97 20.28 -7.23
CA ARG A 159 10.58 19.08 -8.02
C ARG A 159 9.07 18.83 -8.10
N HIS A 160 8.25 19.75 -7.61
CA HIS A 160 6.80 19.54 -7.52
C HIS A 160 6.12 19.53 -8.91
N THR A 161 5.57 18.38 -9.30
CA THR A 161 4.52 18.34 -10.31
C THR A 161 3.24 18.92 -9.70
N SER A 162 2.51 19.74 -10.47
CA SER A 162 1.24 20.31 -10.01
C SER A 162 0.20 19.19 -9.85
N GLN A 163 -0.15 18.88 -8.60
CA GLN A 163 -1.12 17.83 -8.26
C GLN A 163 -2.53 18.17 -8.75
N ALA A 164 -2.90 19.45 -8.73
CA ALA A 164 -4.14 19.92 -9.37
C ALA A 164 -4.11 19.64 -10.88
N GLY A 165 -2.97 19.88 -11.54
CA GLY A 165 -2.80 19.59 -12.96
C GLY A 165 -2.94 18.11 -13.30
N THR A 166 -2.44 17.21 -12.44
CA THR A 166 -2.64 15.76 -12.60
C THR A 166 -4.11 15.38 -12.40
N LEU A 167 -4.80 15.98 -11.43
CA LEU A 167 -6.23 15.73 -11.20
C LEU A 167 -7.11 16.20 -12.35
N VAL A 168 -6.81 17.38 -12.93
CA VAL A 168 -7.47 17.86 -14.15
C VAL A 168 -7.30 16.84 -15.27
N LEU A 169 -6.11 16.28 -15.45
CA LEU A 169 -5.87 15.26 -16.47
C LEU A 169 -6.66 13.97 -16.21
N VAL A 170 -6.80 13.53 -14.96
CA VAL A 170 -7.68 12.40 -14.60
C VAL A 170 -9.14 12.71 -14.96
N ASN A 171 -9.61 13.94 -14.70
CA ASN A 171 -10.95 14.38 -15.08
C ASN A 171 -11.12 14.45 -16.61
N VAL A 172 -10.06 14.77 -17.36
CA VAL A 172 -10.06 14.67 -18.84
C VAL A 172 -10.22 13.21 -19.27
N CYS A 173 -9.50 12.26 -18.66
CA CYS A 173 -9.71 10.83 -18.92
C CYS A 173 -11.15 10.40 -18.59
N GLN A 174 -11.71 10.86 -17.46
CA GLN A 174 -13.10 10.63 -17.08
C GLN A 174 -14.08 11.18 -18.12
N ALA A 175 -13.86 12.40 -18.61
CA ALA A 175 -14.70 13.01 -19.62
C ALA A 175 -14.62 12.26 -20.97
N LEU A 176 -13.43 11.78 -21.35
CA LEU A 176 -13.25 10.97 -22.56
C LEU A 176 -13.96 9.60 -22.44
N LEU A 177 -13.81 8.92 -21.30
CA LEU A 177 -14.54 7.66 -21.02
C LEU A 177 -16.05 7.88 -21.00
N PHE A 178 -16.50 8.94 -20.33
CA PHE A 178 -17.90 9.34 -20.29
C PHE A 178 -18.43 9.58 -21.71
N LEU A 179 -17.72 10.35 -22.53
CA LEU A 179 -18.14 10.63 -23.90
C LEU A 179 -18.27 9.35 -24.73
N GLN A 180 -17.30 8.43 -24.60
CA GLN A 180 -17.32 7.16 -25.34
C GLN A 180 -18.54 6.30 -24.98
N VAL A 181 -18.88 6.20 -23.69
CA VAL A 181 -20.02 5.38 -23.25
C VAL A 181 -21.35 6.11 -23.43
N PHE A 182 -21.40 7.42 -23.20
CA PHE A 182 -22.61 8.20 -23.30
C PHE A 182 -23.14 8.30 -24.74
N LEU A 183 -22.25 8.44 -25.72
CA LEU A 183 -22.64 8.49 -27.13
C LEU A 183 -23.18 7.16 -27.65
N THR A 184 -22.77 6.04 -27.05
CA THR A 184 -23.27 4.68 -27.38
C THR A 184 -24.38 4.22 -26.44
N ALA A 185 -24.75 5.02 -25.43
CA ALA A 185 -25.78 4.70 -24.46
C ALA A 185 -27.20 4.91 -25.01
N GLN A 186 -28.09 3.98 -24.68
CA GLN A 186 -29.54 4.11 -24.88
C GLN A 186 -30.10 5.23 -23.98
N ALA A 187 -31.28 5.76 -24.31
CA ALA A 187 -31.85 6.90 -23.60
C ALA A 187 -32.00 6.66 -22.08
N GLU A 188 -32.36 5.44 -21.69
CA GLU A 188 -32.56 5.03 -20.29
C GLU A 188 -31.24 4.93 -19.50
N ASP A 189 -30.13 4.57 -20.18
CA ASP A 189 -28.80 4.39 -19.57
C ASP A 189 -28.02 5.69 -19.37
N ARG A 190 -28.45 6.78 -20.02
CA ARG A 190 -27.73 8.07 -20.02
C ARG A 190 -27.70 8.74 -18.66
N LEU A 191 -28.80 8.65 -17.90
CA LEU A 191 -28.89 9.23 -16.57
C LEU A 191 -27.93 8.55 -15.58
N PRO A 192 -27.96 7.21 -15.39
CA PRO A 192 -26.99 6.51 -14.55
C PRO A 192 -25.54 6.81 -14.92
N THR A 193 -25.23 6.83 -16.22
CA THR A 193 -23.88 7.12 -16.73
C THR A 193 -23.45 8.55 -16.39
N GLY A 194 -24.30 9.55 -16.62
CA GLY A 194 -24.02 10.95 -16.27
C GLY A 194 -23.81 11.16 -14.78
N VAL A 195 -24.68 10.58 -13.95
CA VAL A 195 -24.56 10.66 -12.48
C VAL A 195 -23.27 10.00 -12.00
N ALA A 196 -22.91 8.83 -12.55
CA ALA A 196 -21.70 8.11 -12.17
C ALA A 196 -20.42 8.90 -12.46
N PHE A 197 -20.23 9.34 -13.71
CA PHE A 197 -19.02 10.06 -14.09
C PHE A 197 -18.95 11.46 -13.47
N GLY A 198 -20.08 12.18 -13.38
CA GLY A 198 -20.15 13.46 -12.67
C GLY A 198 -19.87 13.32 -11.18
N GLY A 199 -20.39 12.26 -10.55
CA GLY A 199 -20.13 11.91 -9.15
C GLY A 199 -18.66 11.58 -8.90
N LEU A 200 -18.02 10.76 -9.75
CA LEU A 200 -16.60 10.44 -9.65
C LEU A 200 -15.71 11.67 -9.81
N ALA A 201 -16.01 12.54 -10.77
CA ALA A 201 -15.32 13.81 -10.96
C ALA A 201 -15.43 14.68 -9.70
N LEU A 202 -16.65 14.88 -9.19
CA LEU A 202 -16.90 15.66 -7.99
C LEU A 202 -16.17 15.07 -6.76
N LEU A 203 -16.29 13.76 -6.53
CA LEU A 203 -15.64 13.09 -5.41
C LEU A 203 -14.11 13.24 -5.45
N SER A 204 -13.53 13.21 -6.65
CA SER A 204 -12.08 13.42 -6.83
C SER A 204 -11.63 14.82 -6.40
N TRP A 205 -12.46 15.85 -6.64
CA TRP A 205 -12.19 17.22 -6.20
C TRP A 205 -12.53 17.46 -4.73
N VAL A 206 -13.60 16.85 -4.21
CA VAL A 206 -13.95 16.92 -2.80
C VAL A 206 -12.82 16.34 -1.94
N LEU A 207 -12.32 15.15 -2.30
CA LEU A 207 -11.19 14.56 -1.58
C LEU A 207 -9.95 15.43 -1.69
N TYR A 208 -9.63 15.97 -2.86
CA TYR A 208 -8.54 16.94 -3.02
C TYR A 208 -8.71 18.17 -2.12
N GLY A 209 -9.93 18.70 -2.01
CA GLY A 209 -10.27 19.80 -1.10
C GLY A 209 -10.02 19.44 0.37
N VAL A 210 -10.41 18.23 0.79
CA VAL A 210 -10.12 17.70 2.14
C VAL A 210 -8.61 17.62 2.39
N TYR A 211 -7.82 17.18 1.40
CA TYR A 211 -6.35 17.18 1.48
C TYR A 211 -5.81 18.60 1.69
N ARG A 212 -6.30 19.59 0.93
CA ARG A 212 -5.86 20.99 1.08
C ARG A 212 -6.26 21.61 2.41
N ALA A 213 -7.48 21.35 2.87
CA ALA A 213 -7.95 21.79 4.18
C ALA A 213 -7.10 21.20 5.32
N ALA A 214 -6.65 19.95 5.16
CA ALA A 214 -5.76 19.29 6.11
C ALA A 214 -4.27 19.58 5.90
N GLN A 215 -3.93 20.55 5.05
CA GLN A 215 -2.56 20.94 4.70
C GLN A 215 -1.70 19.78 4.18
N ARG A 216 -2.31 18.85 3.45
CA ARG A 216 -1.65 17.70 2.83
C ARG A 216 -1.34 17.95 1.38
N SER A 217 -0.16 17.52 0.96
CA SER A 217 0.32 17.69 -0.42
C SER A 217 0.06 16.43 -1.24
N ALA A 218 0.58 15.26 -0.88
CA ALA A 218 0.56 14.07 -1.74
C ALA A 218 -0.86 13.58 -2.12
N TYR A 219 -1.15 13.57 -3.42
CA TYR A 219 -2.42 13.14 -4.02
C TYR A 219 -2.25 12.20 -5.23
N GLU A 220 -1.02 11.71 -5.45
CA GLU A 220 -0.70 10.92 -6.64
C GLU A 220 -1.38 9.54 -6.63
N LEU A 221 -1.45 8.89 -5.46
CA LEU A 221 -2.07 7.57 -5.30
C LEU A 221 -3.58 7.65 -5.57
N GLU A 222 -4.26 8.65 -5.01
CA GLU A 222 -5.68 8.91 -5.25
C GLU A 222 -5.96 9.16 -6.73
N SER A 223 -5.10 9.94 -7.40
CA SER A 223 -5.25 10.23 -8.83
C SER A 223 -5.20 8.95 -9.68
N LEU A 224 -4.28 8.03 -9.37
CA LEU A 224 -4.18 6.74 -10.05
C LEU A 224 -5.40 5.84 -9.78
N ILE A 225 -5.91 5.86 -8.55
CA ILE A 225 -7.08 5.08 -8.17
C ILE A 225 -8.36 5.62 -8.81
N PHE A 226 -8.54 6.95 -8.87
CA PHE A 226 -9.66 7.54 -9.59
C PHE A 226 -9.60 7.20 -11.08
N LEU A 227 -8.40 7.13 -11.70
CA LEU A 227 -8.26 6.65 -13.07
C LEU A 227 -8.76 5.19 -13.21
N LEU A 228 -8.33 4.28 -12.32
CA LEU A 228 -8.77 2.88 -12.31
C LEU A 228 -10.29 2.74 -12.13
N ILE A 229 -10.86 3.43 -11.14
CA ILE A 229 -12.30 3.42 -10.86
C ILE A 229 -13.08 3.95 -12.06
N SER A 230 -12.56 4.95 -12.77
CA SER A 230 -13.22 5.52 -13.95
C SER A 230 -13.27 4.54 -15.12
N ILE A 231 -12.20 3.75 -15.32
CA ILE A 231 -12.17 2.68 -16.31
C ILE A 231 -13.15 1.57 -15.90
N GLY A 232 -13.17 1.18 -14.62
CA GLY A 232 -14.16 0.22 -14.08
C GLY A 232 -15.61 0.71 -14.22
N ALA A 233 -15.85 2.02 -14.04
CA ALA A 233 -17.15 2.66 -14.27
C ALA A 233 -17.55 2.61 -15.74
N ALA A 234 -16.61 2.79 -16.67
CA ALA A 234 -16.88 2.69 -18.10
C ALA A 234 -17.30 1.26 -18.50
N VAL A 235 -16.60 0.25 -17.99
CA VAL A 235 -16.96 -1.17 -18.18
C VAL A 235 -18.34 -1.47 -17.57
N THR A 236 -18.60 -0.97 -16.35
CA THR A 236 -19.89 -1.17 -15.68
C THR A 236 -21.02 -0.49 -16.46
N ALA A 237 -20.79 0.69 -17.01
CA ALA A 237 -21.75 1.42 -17.83
C ALA A 237 -22.02 0.74 -19.19
N ALA A 238 -21.06 -0.01 -19.72
CA ALA A 238 -21.28 -0.83 -20.92
C ALA A 238 -22.12 -2.09 -20.63
N TYR A 239 -22.06 -2.60 -19.39
CA TYR A 239 -22.61 -3.91 -19.03
C TYR A 239 -23.88 -3.89 -18.21
N ASP A 240 -23.84 -3.22 -17.05
CA ASP A 240 -24.96 -3.09 -16.12
C ASP A 240 -25.02 -1.64 -15.60
N PRO A 241 -25.62 -0.72 -16.38
CA PRO A 241 -25.72 0.69 -16.04
C PRO A 241 -26.41 0.96 -14.70
N ALA A 242 -27.34 0.10 -14.27
CA ALA A 242 -28.04 0.25 -12.99
C ALA A 242 -27.09 0.07 -11.80
N SER A 243 -26.06 -0.76 -11.94
CA SER A 243 -25.05 -0.98 -10.90
C SER A 243 -24.05 0.18 -10.75
N LEU A 244 -24.08 1.20 -11.61
CA LEU A 244 -23.27 2.41 -11.45
C LEU A 244 -23.59 3.19 -10.18
N TYR A 245 -24.86 3.20 -9.74
CA TYR A 245 -25.22 3.81 -8.46
C TYR A 245 -24.57 3.08 -7.29
N LYS A 246 -24.55 1.74 -7.35
CA LYS A 246 -23.88 0.90 -6.34
C LYS A 246 -22.37 1.15 -6.33
N LEU A 247 -21.76 1.31 -7.51
CA LEU A 247 -20.34 1.69 -7.64
C LEU A 247 -20.06 3.03 -6.92
N LEU A 248 -20.85 4.07 -7.18
CA LEU A 248 -20.67 5.36 -6.51
C LEU A 248 -20.80 5.25 -4.98
N ILE A 249 -21.84 4.58 -4.49
CA ILE A 249 -22.09 4.41 -3.06
C ILE A 249 -20.91 3.67 -2.40
N THR A 250 -20.41 2.61 -3.04
CA THR A 250 -19.27 1.83 -2.51
C THR A 250 -17.95 2.59 -2.57
N VAL A 251 -17.73 3.45 -3.58
CA VAL A 251 -16.60 4.38 -3.62
C VAL A 251 -16.67 5.39 -2.48
N VAL A 252 -17.84 5.99 -2.22
CA VAL A 252 -18.02 6.91 -1.08
C VAL A 252 -17.77 6.22 0.25
N MET A 253 -18.35 5.04 0.47
CA MET A 253 -18.11 4.25 1.69
C MET A 253 -16.64 3.86 1.83
N GLY A 254 -15.98 3.49 0.74
CA GLY A 254 -14.55 3.21 0.70
C GLY A 254 -13.70 4.43 1.08
N MET A 255 -13.98 5.60 0.51
CA MET A 255 -13.29 6.85 0.82
C MET A 255 -13.46 7.27 2.30
N VAL A 256 -14.66 7.11 2.85
CA VAL A 256 -14.92 7.35 4.28
C VAL A 256 -14.10 6.39 5.15
N LEU A 257 -14.08 5.10 4.81
CA LEU A 257 -13.28 4.10 5.51
C LEU A 257 -11.78 4.40 5.42
N PHE A 258 -11.30 4.79 4.24
CA PHE A 258 -9.92 5.22 4.00
C PHE A 258 -9.52 6.37 4.92
N LEU A 259 -10.33 7.43 5.00
CA LEU A 259 -10.07 8.57 5.87
C LEU A 259 -10.12 8.19 7.36
N ALA A 260 -11.08 7.36 7.76
CA ALA A 260 -11.21 6.87 9.13
C ALA A 260 -9.99 6.04 9.56
N ILE A 261 -9.57 5.06 8.75
CA ILE A 261 -8.38 4.25 9.00
C ILE A 261 -7.13 5.13 9.03
N SER A 262 -7.00 6.08 8.10
CA SER A 262 -5.87 7.01 8.08
C SER A 262 -5.80 7.89 9.33
N GLY A 263 -6.95 8.25 9.91
CA GLY A 263 -7.05 8.93 11.19
C GLY A 263 -6.58 8.06 12.37
N VAL A 264 -6.97 6.78 12.39
CA VAL A 264 -6.52 5.82 13.42
C VAL A 264 -5.01 5.58 13.34
N LEU A 265 -4.47 5.42 12.12
CA LEU A 265 -3.03 5.21 11.87
C LEU A 265 -2.17 6.41 12.28
N ARG A 266 -2.76 7.58 12.53
CA ARG A 266 -2.03 8.73 13.07
C ARG A 266 -1.52 8.51 14.49
N ASP A 267 -2.18 7.63 15.24
CA ASP A 267 -1.78 7.21 16.58
C ASP A 267 -1.35 5.74 16.56
N LEU A 268 -0.04 5.53 16.69
CA LEU A 268 0.54 4.19 16.70
C LEU A 268 0.02 3.37 17.88
N HIS A 269 -0.16 3.98 19.06
CA HIS A 269 -0.65 3.28 20.24
C HIS A 269 -2.09 2.82 20.06
N LEU A 270 -2.95 3.67 19.49
CA LEU A 270 -4.33 3.30 19.17
C LEU A 270 -4.35 2.15 18.15
N SER A 271 -3.53 2.23 17.11
CA SER A 271 -3.43 1.21 16.05
C SER A 271 -2.99 -0.15 16.60
N ILE A 272 -2.01 -0.17 17.50
CA ILE A 272 -1.55 -1.41 18.15
C ILE A 272 -2.61 -1.95 19.12
N ARG A 273 -3.27 -1.08 19.90
CA ARG A 273 -4.32 -1.48 20.86
C ARG A 273 -5.56 -2.04 20.15
N ALA A 274 -5.88 -1.52 18.97
CA ALA A 274 -6.99 -1.99 18.14
C ALA A 274 -6.78 -3.43 17.61
N ARG A 275 -5.57 -4.02 17.71
CA ARG A 275 -5.28 -5.36 17.18
C ARG A 275 -6.24 -6.44 17.67
N TRP A 276 -6.53 -6.47 18.97
CA TRP A 276 -7.34 -7.51 19.59
C TRP A 276 -8.81 -7.41 19.20
N PRO A 277 -9.48 -6.25 19.35
CA PRO A 277 -10.87 -6.15 18.90
C PRO A 277 -11.00 -6.39 17.40
N VAL A 278 -10.05 -5.91 16.58
CA VAL A 278 -10.08 -6.12 15.12
C VAL A 278 -9.86 -7.58 14.74
N ALA A 279 -8.91 -8.28 15.37
CA ALA A 279 -8.67 -9.69 15.11
C ALA A 279 -9.85 -10.58 15.54
N ILE A 280 -10.45 -10.30 16.70
CA ILE A 280 -11.63 -11.02 17.19
C ILE A 280 -12.82 -10.77 16.27
N ALA A 281 -13.08 -9.51 15.87
CA ALA A 281 -14.15 -9.17 14.96
C ALA A 281 -13.96 -9.85 13.59
N ALA A 282 -12.74 -9.86 13.05
CA ALA A 282 -12.43 -10.53 11.79
C ALA A 282 -12.60 -12.05 11.89
N GLY A 283 -12.15 -12.66 12.98
CA GLY A 283 -12.31 -14.08 13.22
C GLY A 283 -13.78 -14.47 13.35
N ALA A 284 -14.56 -13.71 14.13
CA ALA A 284 -16.00 -13.91 14.28
C ALA A 284 -16.74 -13.72 12.95
N LEU A 285 -16.36 -12.72 12.15
CA LEU A 285 -16.97 -12.45 10.85
C LEU A 285 -16.71 -13.58 9.85
N LEU A 286 -15.49 -14.15 9.82
CA LEU A 286 -15.21 -15.34 9.01
C LEU A 286 -15.97 -16.57 9.52
N ALA A 287 -16.00 -16.80 10.84
CA ALA A 287 -16.75 -17.91 11.44
C ALA A 287 -18.24 -17.84 11.04
N PHE A 288 -18.83 -16.65 11.16
CA PHE A 288 -20.20 -16.36 10.78
C PHE A 288 -20.44 -16.71 9.30
N ASN A 289 -19.51 -16.32 8.41
CA ASN A 289 -19.60 -16.66 7.00
C ASN A 289 -19.50 -18.18 6.73
N VAL A 290 -18.64 -18.92 7.46
CA VAL A 290 -18.54 -20.38 7.28
C VAL A 290 -19.89 -21.04 7.57
N VAL A 291 -20.58 -20.57 8.61
CA VAL A 291 -21.86 -21.16 9.05
C VAL A 291 -23.01 -20.72 8.15
N LEU A 292 -23.13 -19.42 7.86
CA LEU A 292 -24.33 -18.82 7.26
C LEU A 292 -24.15 -18.32 5.81
N GLY A 293 -22.96 -18.47 5.23
CA GLY A 293 -22.69 -18.04 3.86
C GLY A 293 -23.56 -18.77 2.83
N GLU A 294 -23.91 -18.07 1.76
CA GLU A 294 -24.59 -18.62 0.59
C GLU A 294 -23.57 -19.16 -0.41
N ARG A 295 -23.94 -20.24 -1.11
CA ARG A 295 -23.08 -20.86 -2.13
C ARG A 295 -23.34 -20.22 -3.49
N ILE A 296 -22.35 -19.49 -4.00
CA ILE A 296 -22.39 -18.85 -5.32
C ILE A 296 -21.17 -19.35 -6.11
N PHE A 297 -21.36 -19.78 -7.36
CA PHE A 297 -20.31 -20.34 -8.24
C PHE A 297 -19.43 -21.42 -7.58
N GLY A 298 -20.01 -22.23 -6.69
CA GLY A 298 -19.32 -23.34 -6.01
C GLY A 298 -18.64 -23.00 -4.69
N ALA A 299 -18.50 -21.71 -4.34
CA ALA A 299 -17.91 -21.23 -3.09
C ALA A 299 -18.97 -20.70 -2.11
N LYS A 300 -18.84 -21.01 -0.81
CA LYS A 300 -19.76 -20.59 0.26
C LYS A 300 -19.21 -19.35 0.97
N ASN A 301 -19.09 -18.23 0.26
CA ASN A 301 -18.33 -17.05 0.72
C ASN A 301 -19.13 -15.73 0.72
N TRP A 302 -20.39 -15.72 0.31
CA TRP A 302 -21.24 -14.52 0.26
C TRP A 302 -22.28 -14.49 1.38
N ILE A 303 -22.60 -13.31 1.88
CA ILE A 303 -23.71 -13.10 2.82
C ILE A 303 -24.69 -12.12 2.19
N SER A 304 -25.96 -12.53 2.08
CA SER A 304 -27.06 -11.72 1.54
C SER A 304 -28.02 -11.35 2.66
N ILE A 305 -28.16 -10.05 2.93
CA ILE A 305 -29.14 -9.49 3.89
C ILE A 305 -30.09 -8.60 3.10
N GLY A 306 -31.20 -9.18 2.64
CA GLY A 306 -32.16 -8.50 1.77
C GLY A 306 -31.51 -8.05 0.46
N PRO A 307 -31.57 -6.76 0.07
CA PRO A 307 -30.97 -6.28 -1.17
C PRO A 307 -29.44 -6.09 -1.11
N LEU A 308 -28.83 -6.25 0.07
CA LEU A 308 -27.40 -6.06 0.27
C LEU A 308 -26.70 -7.41 0.27
N SER A 309 -25.77 -7.59 -0.66
CA SER A 309 -24.81 -8.70 -0.63
C SER A 309 -23.42 -8.16 -0.33
N PHE A 310 -22.70 -8.85 0.56
CA PHE A 310 -21.30 -8.51 0.83
C PHE A 310 -20.46 -9.77 1.03
N GLN A 311 -19.20 -9.68 0.63
CA GLN A 311 -18.22 -10.73 0.83
C GLN A 311 -17.38 -10.39 2.08
N PRO A 312 -17.54 -11.13 3.20
CA PRO A 312 -16.87 -10.77 4.45
C PRO A 312 -15.35 -10.88 4.38
N SER A 313 -14.81 -11.79 3.56
CA SER A 313 -13.37 -11.97 3.37
C SER A 313 -12.68 -10.70 2.85
N GLU A 314 -13.40 -9.86 2.09
CA GLU A 314 -12.86 -8.59 1.60
C GLU A 314 -12.58 -7.61 2.74
N LEU A 315 -13.49 -7.48 3.72
CA LEU A 315 -13.26 -6.64 4.90
C LEU A 315 -12.19 -7.24 5.83
N VAL A 316 -12.12 -8.56 5.90
CA VAL A 316 -11.15 -9.27 6.74
C VAL A 316 -9.71 -9.05 6.24
N LYS A 317 -9.48 -8.74 4.96
CA LYS A 317 -8.14 -8.35 4.45
C LYS A 317 -7.54 -7.17 5.22
N ILE A 318 -8.34 -6.14 5.46
CA ILE A 318 -7.93 -4.94 6.19
C ILE A 318 -7.54 -5.32 7.62
N ALA A 319 -8.43 -6.04 8.31
CA ALA A 319 -8.22 -6.47 9.69
C ALA A 319 -7.03 -7.42 9.83
N PHE A 320 -6.84 -8.32 8.87
CA PHE A 320 -5.77 -9.31 8.84
C PHE A 320 -4.39 -8.67 8.83
N ILE A 321 -4.19 -7.69 7.95
CA ILE A 321 -2.93 -6.96 7.84
C ILE A 321 -2.68 -6.13 9.10
N LEU A 322 -3.70 -5.42 9.61
CA LEU A 322 -3.55 -4.63 10.83
C LEU A 322 -3.16 -5.49 12.03
N ALA A 323 -3.89 -6.59 12.25
CA ALA A 323 -3.62 -7.52 13.34
C ALA A 323 -2.24 -8.17 13.20
N GLY A 324 -1.87 -8.58 11.98
CA GLY A 324 -0.56 -9.14 11.68
C GLY A 324 0.58 -8.16 11.96
N ALA A 325 0.47 -6.92 11.49
CA ALA A 325 1.47 -5.88 11.73
C ALA A 325 1.56 -5.49 13.22
N ALA A 326 0.43 -5.37 13.93
CA ALA A 326 0.35 -4.95 15.33
C ALA A 326 0.80 -6.01 16.34
N THR A 327 1.10 -7.24 15.90
CA THR A 327 1.73 -8.27 16.74
C THR A 327 3.23 -8.06 16.93
N LEU A 328 3.80 -7.04 16.26
CA LEU A 328 5.15 -6.54 16.51
C LEU A 328 5.20 -5.74 17.83
N ASP A 329 4.96 -6.42 18.95
CA ASP A 329 5.14 -5.84 20.28
C ASP A 329 6.61 -6.02 20.68
N ARG A 330 7.46 -5.12 20.14
CA ARG A 330 8.93 -5.12 20.21
C ARG A 330 9.55 -6.40 19.62
N LEU A 331 10.55 -6.26 18.74
CA LEU A 331 11.15 -7.30 17.88
C LEU A 331 11.54 -8.66 18.53
N PHE A 332 11.37 -8.88 19.84
CA PHE A 332 12.05 -9.92 20.62
C PHE A 332 11.13 -10.90 21.38
N ALA A 333 9.81 -10.70 21.39
CA ALA A 333 8.88 -11.64 22.04
C ALA A 333 8.47 -12.79 21.10
N LYS A 334 9.12 -13.97 21.23
CA LYS A 334 8.78 -15.20 20.46
C LYS A 334 7.30 -15.58 20.54
N ARG A 335 6.62 -15.28 21.66
CA ARG A 335 5.20 -15.64 21.92
C ARG A 335 4.23 -14.99 20.92
N ASN A 336 4.55 -13.81 20.42
CA ASN A 336 3.64 -13.08 19.52
C ASN A 336 3.65 -13.65 18.09
N LEU A 337 4.65 -14.45 17.70
CA LEU A 337 4.74 -15.04 16.35
C LEU A 337 3.76 -16.21 16.21
N VAL A 338 3.63 -17.01 17.27
CA VAL A 338 2.67 -18.13 17.34
C VAL A 338 1.25 -17.63 17.13
N PHE A 339 0.88 -16.49 17.74
CA PHE A 339 -0.43 -15.90 17.54
C PHE A 339 -0.69 -15.53 16.06
N THR A 340 0.26 -14.85 15.41
CA THR A 340 0.13 -14.48 13.99
C THR A 340 -0.03 -15.73 13.10
N ILE A 341 0.73 -16.79 13.38
CA ILE A 341 0.64 -18.06 12.66
C ILE A 341 -0.74 -18.70 12.87
N LEU A 342 -1.20 -18.82 14.11
CA LEU A 342 -2.50 -19.43 14.44
C LEU A 342 -3.67 -18.64 13.85
N PHE A 343 -3.65 -17.32 13.96
CA PHE A 343 -4.68 -16.46 13.37
C PHE A 343 -4.68 -16.56 11.84
N SER A 344 -3.51 -16.61 11.21
CA SER A 344 -3.41 -16.79 9.76
C SER A 344 -3.87 -18.16 9.30
N ALA A 345 -3.48 -19.23 10.01
CA ALA A 345 -3.95 -20.58 9.76
C ALA A 345 -5.47 -20.68 9.92
N TYR A 346 -6.04 -20.00 10.91
CA TYR A 346 -7.49 -19.91 11.10
C TYR A 346 -8.18 -19.22 9.91
N CYS A 347 -7.71 -18.04 9.49
CA CYS A 347 -8.28 -17.30 8.37
C CYS A 347 -8.19 -18.09 7.05
N VAL A 348 -7.00 -18.60 6.71
CA VAL A 348 -6.76 -19.39 5.50
C VAL A 348 -7.57 -20.71 5.54
N GLY A 349 -7.63 -21.36 6.70
CA GLY A 349 -8.43 -22.57 6.90
C GLY A 349 -9.93 -22.32 6.68
N CYS A 350 -10.48 -21.24 7.22
CA CYS A 350 -11.87 -20.85 6.98
C CYS A 350 -12.16 -20.62 5.49
N LEU A 351 -11.27 -19.91 4.79
CA LEU A 351 -11.42 -19.65 3.34
C LEU A 351 -11.33 -20.95 2.51
N ALA A 352 -10.41 -21.85 2.87
CA ALA A 352 -10.31 -23.16 2.23
C ALA A 352 -11.56 -24.03 2.45
N LEU A 353 -12.18 -23.98 3.65
CA LEU A 353 -13.44 -24.66 3.93
C LEU A 353 -14.61 -24.11 3.09
N MET A 354 -14.62 -22.80 2.83
CA MET A 354 -15.58 -22.14 1.93
C MET A 354 -15.34 -22.44 0.44
N SER A 355 -14.26 -23.15 0.10
CA SER A 355 -13.76 -23.35 -1.27
C SER A 355 -13.31 -22.06 -1.98
N ASP A 356 -12.87 -21.03 -1.23
CA ASP A 356 -12.37 -19.75 -1.77
C ASP A 356 -10.83 -19.73 -1.82
N PHE A 357 -10.28 -20.41 -2.83
CA PHE A 357 -8.83 -20.64 -2.96
C PHE A 357 -8.06 -19.42 -3.42
N GLY A 358 -8.67 -18.57 -4.25
CA GLY A 358 -8.06 -17.32 -4.70
C GLY A 358 -7.79 -16.41 -3.51
N THR A 359 -8.80 -16.14 -2.69
CA THR A 359 -8.63 -15.32 -1.50
C THR A 359 -7.77 -16.00 -0.45
N ALA A 360 -7.83 -17.32 -0.28
CA ALA A 360 -6.92 -18.04 0.61
C ALA A 360 -5.44 -17.84 0.22
N LEU A 361 -5.11 -17.91 -1.07
CA LEU A 361 -3.76 -17.67 -1.57
C LEU A 361 -3.31 -16.21 -1.34
N ILE A 362 -4.20 -15.24 -1.56
CA ILE A 362 -3.95 -13.82 -1.29
C ILE A 362 -3.59 -13.59 0.19
N PHE A 363 -4.35 -14.20 1.11
CA PHE A 363 -4.07 -14.15 2.55
C PHE A 363 -2.76 -14.85 2.91
N PHE A 364 -2.48 -16.00 2.27
CA PHE A 364 -1.26 -16.75 2.51
C PHE A 364 -0.02 -15.96 2.06
N VAL A 365 -0.04 -15.31 0.90
CA VAL A 365 1.06 -14.45 0.44
C VAL A 365 1.28 -13.26 1.38
N ALA A 366 0.19 -12.63 1.85
CA ALA A 366 0.30 -11.56 2.85
C ALA A 366 0.88 -12.07 4.18
N PHE A 367 0.47 -13.25 4.64
CA PHE A 367 1.05 -13.92 5.81
C PHE A 367 2.55 -14.17 5.65
N LEU A 368 2.98 -14.71 4.50
CA LEU A 368 4.40 -14.95 4.23
C LEU A 368 5.21 -13.65 4.24
N CYS A 369 4.66 -12.57 3.68
CA CYS A 369 5.28 -11.25 3.73
C CYS A 369 5.45 -10.76 5.19
N ILE A 370 4.40 -10.85 6.00
CA ILE A 370 4.43 -10.48 7.42
C ILE A 370 5.43 -11.35 8.20
N ALA A 371 5.40 -12.66 7.99
CA ALA A 371 6.29 -13.62 8.65
C ALA A 371 7.75 -13.37 8.28
N PHE A 372 8.04 -13.08 7.00
CA PHE A 372 9.39 -12.77 6.53
C PHE A 372 9.95 -11.49 7.13
N LEU A 373 9.19 -10.39 7.07
CA LEU A 373 9.61 -9.11 7.61
C LEU A 373 9.82 -9.15 9.12
N ARG A 374 9.16 -10.09 9.80
CA ARG A 374 9.25 -10.26 11.24
C ARG A 374 10.38 -11.19 11.69
N THR A 375 10.52 -12.35 11.07
CA THR A 375 11.47 -13.37 11.52
C THR A 375 12.82 -13.22 10.82
N GLY A 376 12.85 -12.73 9.57
CA GLY A 376 14.06 -12.65 8.75
C GLY A 376 14.70 -14.02 8.42
N ASP A 377 14.02 -15.12 8.75
CA ASP A 377 14.52 -16.49 8.63
C ASP A 377 13.92 -17.18 7.41
N LEU A 378 14.69 -17.23 6.32
CA LEU A 378 14.31 -17.89 5.07
C LEU A 378 13.98 -19.39 5.24
N PRO A 379 14.70 -20.18 6.05
CA PRO A 379 14.33 -21.57 6.35
C PRO A 379 12.91 -21.72 6.91
N SER A 380 12.51 -20.89 7.88
CA SER A 380 11.15 -20.91 8.43
C SER A 380 10.09 -20.67 7.36
N ILE A 381 10.35 -19.78 6.40
CA ILE A 381 9.43 -19.48 5.30
C ILE A 381 9.34 -20.66 4.33
N ALA A 382 10.48 -21.25 3.97
CA ALA A 382 10.52 -22.43 3.12
C ALA A 382 9.69 -23.57 3.74
N MET A 383 9.78 -23.76 5.06
CA MET A 383 8.95 -24.72 5.80
C MET A 383 7.45 -24.36 5.75
N MET A 384 7.08 -23.09 5.91
CA MET A 384 5.68 -22.64 5.81
C MET A 384 5.11 -22.86 4.40
N VAL A 385 5.91 -22.58 3.36
CA VAL A 385 5.53 -22.83 1.96
C VAL A 385 5.38 -24.33 1.70
N ALA A 386 6.31 -25.15 2.19
CA ALA A 386 6.22 -26.62 2.07
C ALA A 386 4.98 -27.17 2.77
N ALA A 387 4.67 -26.68 3.98
CA ALA A 387 3.46 -27.06 4.72
C ALA A 387 2.17 -26.65 3.98
N ALA A 388 2.14 -25.46 3.38
CA ALA A 388 1.00 -25.01 2.58
C ALA A 388 0.84 -25.83 1.28
N ALA A 389 1.93 -26.17 0.61
CA ALA A 389 1.92 -27.02 -0.58
C ALA A 389 1.40 -28.43 -0.24
N PHE A 390 1.85 -28.99 0.88
CA PHE A 390 1.34 -30.27 1.39
C PHE A 390 -0.16 -30.21 1.72
N GLY A 391 -0.60 -29.16 2.41
CA GLY A 391 -2.02 -28.92 2.70
C GLY A 391 -2.86 -28.77 1.43
N CYS A 392 -2.35 -28.06 0.42
CA CYS A 392 -2.99 -27.95 -0.89
C CYS A 392 -3.16 -29.33 -1.55
N GLY A 393 -2.10 -30.17 -1.56
CA GLY A 393 -2.16 -31.53 -2.10
C GLY A 393 -3.23 -32.39 -1.42
N ILE A 394 -3.42 -32.24 -0.10
CA ILE A 394 -4.51 -32.91 0.62
C ILE A 394 -5.87 -32.39 0.13
N ILE A 395 -6.07 -31.08 0.05
CA ILE A 395 -7.38 -30.51 -0.30
C ILE A 395 -7.78 -30.84 -1.74
N LEU A 396 -6.83 -30.87 -2.67
CA LEU A 396 -7.08 -31.26 -4.07
C LEU A 396 -7.72 -32.66 -4.18
N ARG A 397 -7.43 -33.57 -3.23
CA ARG A 397 -8.05 -34.90 -3.18
C ARG A 397 -9.52 -34.88 -2.75
N PHE A 398 -9.93 -33.90 -1.96
CA PHE A 398 -11.28 -33.81 -1.37
C PHE A 398 -12.20 -32.82 -2.09
N LYS A 399 -11.66 -31.99 -2.99
CA LYS A 399 -12.39 -30.93 -3.66
C LYS A 399 -12.18 -31.01 -5.18
N PRO A 400 -12.94 -31.88 -5.89
CA PRO A 400 -12.75 -32.12 -7.32
C PRO A 400 -12.81 -30.83 -8.15
N TYR A 401 -13.74 -29.92 -7.82
CA TYR A 401 -13.86 -28.61 -8.48
C TYR A 401 -12.55 -27.80 -8.56
N ILE A 402 -11.68 -27.90 -7.55
CA ILE A 402 -10.42 -27.17 -7.55
C ILE A 402 -9.38 -27.93 -8.37
N ALA A 403 -9.37 -29.25 -8.25
CA ALA A 403 -8.52 -30.09 -9.08
C ALA A 403 -8.81 -29.86 -10.58
N ASP A 404 -10.07 -29.68 -10.95
CA ASP A 404 -10.47 -29.36 -12.33
C ASP A 404 -9.85 -28.04 -12.81
N ARG A 405 -9.84 -26.98 -11.98
CA ARG A 405 -9.18 -25.70 -12.33
C ARG A 405 -7.67 -25.86 -12.55
N PHE A 406 -7.01 -26.75 -11.81
CA PHE A 406 -5.60 -27.05 -12.02
C PHE A 406 -5.37 -27.98 -13.23
N ALA A 407 -6.33 -28.86 -13.56
CA ALA A 407 -6.27 -29.71 -14.74
C ALA A 407 -6.44 -28.92 -16.04
N ALA A 408 -7.27 -27.87 -16.02
CA ALA A 408 -7.45 -26.95 -17.15
C ALA A 408 -6.28 -25.98 -17.34
N TRP A 409 -5.46 -25.75 -16.30
CA TRP A 409 -4.38 -24.76 -16.36
C TRP A 409 -3.37 -25.12 -17.45
N ARG A 410 -3.06 -24.15 -18.33
CA ARG A 410 -2.22 -24.31 -19.53
C ARG A 410 -2.83 -25.17 -20.64
N HIS A 411 -4.03 -25.69 -20.42
CA HIS A 411 -4.80 -26.54 -21.31
C HIS A 411 -6.23 -25.98 -21.51
N ALA A 412 -6.43 -24.68 -21.30
CA ALA A 412 -7.77 -24.08 -21.33
C ALA A 412 -8.48 -24.30 -22.68
N TRP A 413 -7.72 -24.36 -23.77
CA TRP A 413 -8.23 -24.63 -25.12
C TRP A 413 -8.73 -26.07 -25.31
N ASP A 414 -8.15 -27.04 -24.60
CA ASP A 414 -8.60 -28.44 -24.64
C ASP A 414 -9.99 -28.57 -23.98
N TYR A 415 -10.29 -27.69 -23.02
CA TYR A 415 -11.55 -27.62 -22.28
C TYR A 415 -12.39 -26.37 -22.61
N ALA A 416 -12.30 -25.86 -23.84
CA ALA A 416 -12.89 -24.58 -24.23
C ALA A 416 -14.43 -24.48 -24.06
N GLN A 417 -15.14 -25.62 -23.97
CA GLN A 417 -16.59 -25.66 -23.78
C GLN A 417 -17.02 -25.94 -22.33
N ASP A 418 -16.08 -26.17 -21.42
CA ASP A 418 -16.36 -26.59 -20.05
C ASP A 418 -15.54 -25.73 -19.06
N ILE A 419 -14.63 -26.34 -18.30
CA ILE A 419 -13.82 -25.67 -17.28
C ILE A 419 -12.88 -24.58 -17.82
N GLY A 420 -12.48 -24.64 -19.09
CA GLY A 420 -11.65 -23.63 -19.78
C GLY A 420 -12.46 -22.53 -20.48
N TYR A 421 -13.80 -22.55 -20.38
CA TYR A 421 -14.68 -21.66 -21.14
C TYR A 421 -14.40 -20.18 -20.89
N GLN A 422 -14.33 -19.73 -19.64
CA GLN A 422 -14.12 -18.32 -19.32
C GLN A 422 -12.76 -17.79 -19.79
N GLN A 423 -11.69 -18.59 -19.67
CA GLN A 423 -10.34 -18.20 -20.06
C GLN A 423 -10.19 -18.12 -21.58
N THR A 424 -10.68 -19.13 -22.31
CA THR A 424 -10.63 -19.13 -23.79
C THR A 424 -11.40 -17.97 -24.38
N ARG A 425 -12.60 -17.66 -23.86
CA ARG A 425 -13.36 -16.50 -24.31
C ARG A 425 -12.65 -15.19 -24.03
N THR A 426 -12.04 -15.06 -22.86
CA THR A 426 -11.27 -13.85 -22.51
C THR A 426 -10.09 -13.64 -23.45
N MET A 427 -9.31 -14.68 -23.73
CA MET A 427 -8.18 -14.60 -24.66
C MET A 427 -8.63 -14.27 -26.09
N SER A 428 -9.70 -14.92 -26.59
CA SER A 428 -10.26 -14.60 -27.91
C SER A 428 -10.77 -13.16 -28.01
N ALA A 429 -11.46 -12.68 -26.97
CA ALA A 429 -12.01 -11.32 -26.93
C ALA A 429 -10.92 -10.25 -26.89
N MET A 430 -9.88 -10.46 -26.08
CA MET A 430 -8.72 -9.57 -26.06
C MET A 430 -8.01 -9.55 -27.40
N ALA A 431 -7.90 -10.70 -28.09
CA ALA A 431 -7.33 -10.76 -29.43
C ALA A 431 -8.16 -9.95 -30.45
N SER A 432 -9.50 -10.01 -30.38
CA SER A 432 -10.38 -9.18 -31.24
C SER A 432 -10.32 -7.68 -30.91
N GLY A 433 -10.03 -7.31 -29.66
CA GLY A 433 -9.85 -5.92 -29.23
C GLY A 433 -8.66 -5.20 -29.85
N GLY A 434 -7.61 -5.94 -30.23
CA GLY A 434 -6.35 -5.37 -30.69
C GLY A 434 -5.73 -4.40 -29.67
N LEU A 435 -4.90 -3.46 -30.16
CA LEU A 435 -4.18 -2.53 -29.27
C LEU A 435 -5.05 -1.39 -28.71
N PHE A 436 -6.08 -0.98 -29.45
CA PHE A 436 -6.90 0.22 -29.17
C PHE A 436 -8.38 -0.06 -28.90
N GLY A 437 -8.78 -1.33 -28.87
CA GLY A 437 -10.13 -1.76 -28.54
C GLY A 437 -11.12 -1.63 -29.70
N VAL A 438 -12.20 -2.42 -29.64
CA VAL A 438 -13.31 -2.34 -30.60
C VAL A 438 -14.27 -1.18 -30.28
N GLY A 439 -14.45 -0.87 -29.01
CA GLY A 439 -15.31 0.19 -28.49
C GLY A 439 -16.22 -0.28 -27.35
N PRO A 440 -16.67 0.65 -26.48
CA PRO A 440 -17.58 0.29 -25.40
C PRO A 440 -18.89 -0.25 -25.97
N LYS A 441 -19.40 -1.35 -25.38
CA LYS A 441 -20.58 -2.10 -25.84
C LYS A 441 -20.41 -2.87 -27.16
N ASP A 442 -19.34 -2.68 -27.92
CA ASP A 442 -19.09 -3.44 -29.16
C ASP A 442 -18.36 -4.78 -28.89
N GLY A 443 -17.83 -4.95 -27.67
CA GLY A 443 -17.23 -6.21 -27.22
C GLY A 443 -18.27 -7.31 -27.02
N TRP A 444 -17.86 -8.56 -27.23
CA TRP A 444 -18.71 -9.74 -27.05
C TRP A 444 -18.40 -10.50 -25.76
N LEU A 445 -17.24 -10.28 -25.11
CA LEU A 445 -16.90 -10.92 -23.82
C LEU A 445 -17.92 -10.60 -22.74
N LYS A 446 -18.58 -9.45 -22.85
CA LYS A 446 -19.66 -9.03 -21.96
C LYS A 446 -20.72 -10.13 -21.81
N TYR A 447 -21.04 -10.90 -22.85
CA TYR A 447 -22.06 -11.96 -22.74
C TYR A 447 -21.61 -13.18 -21.93
N VAL A 448 -20.36 -13.25 -21.50
CA VAL A 448 -19.82 -14.29 -20.62
C VAL A 448 -20.13 -13.95 -19.16
N GLY A 449 -20.57 -14.94 -18.39
CA GLY A 449 -20.83 -14.78 -16.96
C GLY A 449 -19.58 -14.29 -16.20
N ALA A 450 -19.79 -13.36 -15.25
CA ALA A 450 -18.74 -12.71 -14.46
C ALA A 450 -17.74 -11.84 -15.27
N ALA A 451 -18.11 -11.40 -16.48
CA ALA A 451 -17.22 -10.58 -17.32
C ALA A 451 -16.80 -9.25 -16.67
N ASN A 452 -17.73 -8.54 -16.02
CA ASN A 452 -17.48 -7.25 -15.35
C ASN A 452 -16.81 -7.38 -13.97
N THR A 453 -16.60 -8.60 -13.47
CA THR A 453 -15.99 -8.90 -12.17
C THR A 453 -14.66 -9.61 -12.38
N ASP A 454 -14.69 -10.90 -12.67
CA ASP A 454 -13.51 -11.76 -12.70
C ASP A 454 -12.70 -11.62 -13.99
N LEU A 455 -13.36 -11.30 -15.11
CA LEU A 455 -12.73 -11.17 -16.43
C LEU A 455 -12.56 -9.71 -16.87
N VAL A 456 -12.64 -8.76 -15.92
CA VAL A 456 -12.66 -7.32 -16.24
C VAL A 456 -11.41 -6.88 -17.01
N PHE A 457 -10.25 -7.49 -16.75
CA PHE A 457 -9.03 -7.23 -17.51
C PHE A 457 -9.20 -7.56 -19.00
N GLY A 458 -9.89 -8.67 -19.29
CA GLY A 458 -10.28 -9.07 -20.63
C GLY A 458 -11.21 -8.07 -21.30
N VAL A 459 -12.24 -7.62 -20.55
CA VAL A 459 -13.23 -6.66 -21.07
C VAL A 459 -12.58 -5.32 -21.38
N VAL A 460 -11.71 -4.82 -20.49
CA VAL A 460 -10.94 -3.59 -20.76
C VAL A 460 -10.05 -3.76 -22.01
N GLY A 461 -9.40 -4.91 -22.15
CA GLY A 461 -8.57 -5.23 -23.30
C GLY A 461 -9.36 -5.30 -24.61
N GLU A 462 -10.56 -5.86 -24.59
CA GLU A 462 -11.46 -5.94 -25.74
C GLU A 462 -12.03 -4.57 -26.13
N GLU A 463 -12.67 -3.87 -25.18
CA GLU A 463 -13.45 -2.67 -25.49
C GLU A 463 -12.57 -1.42 -25.65
N PHE A 464 -11.57 -1.25 -24.77
CA PHE A 464 -10.72 -0.04 -24.74
C PHE A 464 -9.30 -0.28 -25.23
N GLY A 465 -8.91 -1.54 -25.42
CA GLY A 465 -7.65 -1.95 -26.02
C GLY A 465 -6.62 -2.46 -25.02
N PHE A 466 -5.76 -3.35 -25.51
CA PHE A 466 -4.71 -3.98 -24.72
C PHE A 466 -3.78 -2.97 -24.03
N LEU A 467 -3.45 -1.85 -24.70
CA LEU A 467 -2.55 -0.84 -24.13
C LEU A 467 -3.16 -0.15 -22.91
N LEU A 468 -4.48 0.12 -22.92
CA LEU A 468 -5.14 0.71 -21.75
C LEU A 468 -5.26 -0.32 -20.60
N ALA A 469 -5.45 -1.60 -20.92
CA ALA A 469 -5.41 -2.66 -19.91
C ALA A 469 -4.03 -2.74 -19.22
N LEU A 470 -2.93 -2.58 -19.97
CA LEU A 470 -1.58 -2.45 -19.40
C LEU A 470 -1.41 -1.18 -18.57
N CYS A 471 -2.02 -0.06 -18.97
CA CYS A 471 -2.06 1.14 -18.14
C CYS A 471 -2.75 0.90 -16.79
N CYS A 472 -3.80 0.07 -16.74
CA CYS A 472 -4.46 -0.30 -15.47
C CYS A 472 -3.49 -1.07 -14.55
N VAL A 473 -2.75 -2.04 -15.09
CA VAL A 473 -1.71 -2.76 -14.35
C VAL A 473 -0.66 -1.78 -13.83
N ALA A 474 -0.15 -0.89 -14.69
CA ALA A 474 0.84 0.11 -14.31
C ALA A 474 0.32 1.09 -13.22
N ALA A 475 -0.95 1.50 -13.29
CA ALA A 475 -1.56 2.40 -12.31
C ALA A 475 -1.57 1.82 -10.89
N LEU A 476 -1.62 0.49 -10.76
CA LEU A 476 -1.56 -0.19 -9.48
C LEU A 476 -0.12 -0.61 -9.09
N VAL A 477 0.75 -0.92 -10.07
CA VAL A 477 2.16 -1.25 -9.80
C VAL A 477 2.97 -0.03 -9.32
N ILE A 478 2.77 1.16 -9.91
CA ILE A 478 3.48 2.39 -9.52
C ILE A 478 3.38 2.68 -8.01
N PRO A 479 2.18 2.77 -7.39
CA PRO A 479 2.06 3.05 -5.97
C PRO A 479 2.60 1.93 -5.08
N ILE A 480 2.55 0.68 -5.55
CA ILE A 480 3.13 -0.49 -4.86
C ILE A 480 4.66 -0.39 -4.83
N VAL A 481 5.30 -0.15 -5.97
CA VAL A 481 6.77 0.03 -6.06
C VAL A 481 7.22 1.22 -5.23
N PHE A 482 6.47 2.33 -5.27
CA PHE A 482 6.70 3.48 -4.42
C PHE A 482 6.66 3.11 -2.93
N THR A 483 5.61 2.40 -2.50
CA THR A 483 5.43 1.96 -1.12
C THR A 483 6.61 1.09 -0.66
N LEU A 484 7.06 0.14 -1.49
CA LEU A 484 8.21 -0.72 -1.17
C LEU A 484 9.52 0.08 -1.04
N ARG A 485 9.70 1.15 -1.84
CA ARG A 485 10.84 2.05 -1.70
C ARG A 485 10.78 2.89 -0.43
N CYS A 486 9.60 3.38 -0.06
CA CYS A 486 9.40 4.13 1.18
C CYS A 486 9.53 3.24 2.42
N ALA A 487 9.11 1.98 2.34
CA ALA A 487 9.21 1.00 3.42
C ALA A 487 10.65 0.80 3.92
N ALA A 488 11.65 0.95 3.03
CA ALA A 488 13.07 0.89 3.38
C ALA A 488 13.58 2.09 4.19
N ALA A 489 12.84 3.20 4.18
CA ALA A 489 13.13 4.42 4.94
C ALA A 489 12.04 4.75 5.97
N ALA A 490 11.11 3.80 6.20
CA ALA A 490 9.93 4.03 7.00
C ALA A 490 10.28 4.07 8.49
N ARG A 491 9.60 4.98 9.20
CA ARG A 491 9.93 5.35 10.59
C ARG A 491 9.79 4.20 11.58
N SER A 492 8.85 3.29 11.37
CA SER A 492 8.57 2.16 12.28
C SER A 492 8.31 0.89 11.50
N SER A 493 8.85 -0.21 12.01
CA SER A 493 8.63 -1.56 11.48
C SER A 493 7.15 -1.94 11.41
N PHE A 494 6.28 -1.37 12.25
CA PHE A 494 4.83 -1.55 12.15
C PHE A 494 4.30 -1.05 10.79
N TYR A 495 4.58 0.19 10.42
CA TYR A 495 4.12 0.76 9.15
C TYR A 495 4.77 0.06 7.95
N THR A 496 6.06 -0.31 8.06
CA THR A 496 6.77 -1.10 7.04
C THR A 496 6.07 -2.44 6.77
N ILE A 497 5.76 -3.21 7.82
CA ILE A 497 5.10 -4.51 7.68
C ILE A 497 3.68 -4.32 7.14
N LEU A 498 2.94 -3.37 7.70
CA LEU A 498 1.57 -3.05 7.30
C LEU A 498 1.49 -2.70 5.79
N SER A 499 2.38 -1.84 5.32
CA SER A 499 2.39 -1.39 3.93
C SER A 499 2.93 -2.44 2.95
N CYS A 500 4.00 -3.15 3.31
CA CYS A 500 4.56 -4.23 2.48
C CYS A 500 3.61 -5.41 2.34
N ALA A 501 2.94 -5.81 3.43
CA ALA A 501 1.95 -6.88 3.39
C ALA A 501 0.73 -6.48 2.53
N THR A 502 0.30 -5.21 2.61
CA THR A 502 -0.74 -4.67 1.73
C THR A 502 -0.33 -4.66 0.27
N ALA A 503 0.90 -4.22 -0.02
CA ALA A 503 1.48 -4.27 -1.36
C ALA A 503 1.49 -5.70 -1.90
N ALA A 504 2.00 -6.66 -1.13
CA ALA A 504 2.03 -8.08 -1.51
C ALA A 504 0.62 -8.64 -1.78
N MET A 505 -0.35 -8.28 -0.94
CA MET A 505 -1.74 -8.70 -1.08
C MET A 505 -2.36 -8.17 -2.38
N LEU A 506 -2.20 -6.88 -2.68
CA LEU A 506 -2.75 -6.24 -3.88
C LEU A 506 -2.07 -6.72 -5.16
N VAL A 507 -0.74 -6.94 -5.14
CA VAL A 507 -0.03 -7.56 -6.27
C VAL A 507 -0.53 -8.98 -6.52
N CYS A 508 -0.67 -9.80 -5.47
CA CYS A 508 -1.16 -11.17 -5.62
C CYS A 508 -2.58 -11.18 -6.19
N GLN A 509 -3.48 -10.34 -5.67
CA GLN A 509 -4.85 -10.21 -6.18
C GLN A 509 -4.89 -9.77 -7.66
N MET A 510 -4.12 -8.74 -8.03
CA MET A 510 -4.01 -8.28 -9.41
C MET A 510 -3.41 -9.37 -10.32
N ALA A 511 -2.34 -10.05 -9.89
CA ALA A 511 -1.70 -11.11 -10.66
C ALA A 511 -2.63 -12.29 -10.89
N LEU A 512 -3.39 -12.72 -9.88
CA LEU A 512 -4.36 -13.80 -10.02
C LEU A 512 -5.50 -13.46 -11.00
N ASN A 513 -5.94 -12.20 -11.03
CA ASN A 513 -6.94 -11.75 -12.00
C ASN A 513 -6.34 -11.68 -13.42
N VAL A 514 -5.25 -10.93 -13.59
CA VAL A 514 -4.63 -10.67 -14.90
C VAL A 514 -4.06 -11.95 -15.51
N LEU A 515 -3.21 -12.67 -14.78
CA LEU A 515 -2.58 -13.89 -15.27
C LEU A 515 -3.57 -15.07 -15.36
N GLY A 516 -4.63 -15.04 -14.54
CA GLY A 516 -5.74 -15.99 -14.65
C GLY A 516 -6.54 -15.82 -15.95
N ALA A 517 -6.78 -14.57 -16.35
CA ALA A 517 -7.50 -14.23 -17.59
C ALA A 517 -6.76 -14.66 -18.87
N VAL A 518 -5.43 -14.76 -18.83
CA VAL A 518 -4.58 -15.15 -19.96
C VAL A 518 -3.98 -16.56 -19.85
N ASP A 519 -4.54 -17.42 -18.99
CA ASP A 519 -4.12 -18.82 -18.77
C ASP A 519 -2.62 -19.00 -18.41
N LEU A 520 -2.02 -17.99 -17.76
CA LEU A 520 -0.72 -18.12 -17.11
C LEU A 520 -0.84 -18.67 -15.69
N LEU A 521 -1.95 -18.37 -15.00
CA LEU A 521 -2.34 -18.97 -13.73
C LEU A 521 -3.76 -19.56 -13.84
N PRO A 522 -4.15 -20.49 -12.95
CA PRO A 522 -5.53 -20.96 -12.89
C PRO A 522 -6.51 -19.81 -12.62
N LEU A 523 -7.67 -19.81 -13.27
CA LEU A 523 -8.70 -18.80 -13.02
C LEU A 523 -9.28 -18.97 -11.62
N THR A 524 -9.04 -17.98 -10.75
CA THR A 524 -9.42 -18.06 -9.32
C THR A 524 -10.73 -17.35 -8.99
N GLY A 525 -11.23 -16.47 -9.85
CA GLY A 525 -12.45 -15.69 -9.61
C GLY A 525 -12.26 -14.56 -8.58
N VAL A 526 -11.07 -13.95 -8.58
CA VAL A 526 -10.75 -12.80 -7.72
C VAL A 526 -10.84 -11.50 -8.51
N THR A 527 -11.28 -10.44 -7.86
CA THR A 527 -11.46 -9.12 -8.47
C THR A 527 -10.13 -8.43 -8.78
N PHE A 528 -10.06 -7.71 -9.90
CA PHE A 528 -9.02 -6.73 -10.17
C PHE A 528 -9.22 -5.52 -9.24
N PRO A 529 -8.22 -5.14 -8.40
CA PRO A 529 -8.37 -4.05 -7.44
C PRO A 529 -8.76 -2.72 -8.11
N PHE A 530 -9.83 -2.08 -7.61
CA PHE A 530 -10.41 -0.81 -8.10
C PHE A 530 -11.03 -0.80 -9.51
N VAL A 531 -10.89 -1.86 -10.32
CA VAL A 531 -11.46 -1.92 -11.68
C VAL A 531 -12.70 -2.81 -11.75
N SER A 532 -12.67 -3.97 -11.11
CA SER A 532 -13.81 -4.91 -11.12
C SER A 532 -15.04 -4.36 -10.39
N MET A 533 -16.23 -4.76 -10.87
CA MET A 533 -17.52 -4.41 -10.27
C MET A 533 -17.79 -5.27 -9.01
N GLY A 534 -17.04 -5.02 -7.93
CA GLY A 534 -17.22 -5.69 -6.65
C GLY A 534 -17.40 -4.70 -5.52
N GLY A 535 -18.61 -4.58 -4.97
CA GLY A 535 -18.92 -3.57 -3.95
C GLY A 535 -18.07 -3.69 -2.68
N SER A 536 -18.01 -4.89 -2.09
CA SER A 536 -17.15 -5.16 -0.91
C SER A 536 -15.66 -5.00 -1.23
N SER A 537 -15.26 -5.36 -2.45
CA SER A 537 -13.87 -5.26 -2.89
C SER A 537 -13.43 -3.81 -3.05
N MET A 538 -14.29 -2.95 -3.62
CA MET A 538 -14.04 -1.52 -3.73
C MET A 538 -13.80 -0.87 -2.36
N ILE A 539 -14.65 -1.18 -1.38
CA ILE A 539 -14.51 -0.69 0.00
C ILE A 539 -13.20 -1.21 0.62
N SER A 540 -12.90 -2.50 0.44
CA SER A 540 -11.66 -3.10 0.93
C SER A 540 -10.42 -2.44 0.33
N CYS A 541 -10.39 -2.23 -0.98
CA CYS A 541 -9.25 -1.64 -1.68
C CYS A 541 -8.97 -0.21 -1.19
N TRP A 542 -9.99 0.61 -0.96
CA TRP A 542 -9.82 1.92 -0.34
C TRP A 542 -9.30 1.83 1.10
N GLY A 543 -9.77 0.87 1.90
CA GLY A 543 -9.21 0.65 3.24
C GLY A 543 -7.74 0.22 3.23
N LEU A 544 -7.37 -0.69 2.32
CA LEU A 544 -5.98 -1.12 2.11
C LEU A 544 -5.10 0.03 1.60
N MET A 545 -5.64 0.94 0.79
CA MET A 545 -4.91 2.14 0.35
C MET A 545 -4.43 2.99 1.53
N ALA A 546 -5.17 3.05 2.64
CA ALA A 546 -4.73 3.76 3.84
C ALA A 546 -3.39 3.20 4.37
N TYR A 547 -3.18 1.89 4.25
CA TYR A 547 -1.94 1.21 4.66
C TYR A 547 -0.78 1.50 3.71
N LEU A 548 -1.01 1.53 2.39
CA LEU A 548 0.02 1.97 1.44
C LEU A 548 0.43 3.42 1.73
N LYS A 549 -0.55 4.30 1.95
CA LYS A 549 -0.29 5.72 2.20
C LYS A 549 0.35 5.99 3.57
N ALA A 550 0.20 5.10 4.54
CA ALA A 550 0.89 5.21 5.82
C ALA A 550 2.41 5.04 5.71
N ALA A 551 2.92 4.43 4.63
CA ALA A 551 4.35 4.30 4.37
C ALA A 551 4.99 5.57 3.80
N ASP A 552 4.19 6.50 3.27
CA ASP A 552 4.70 7.70 2.61
C ASP A 552 5.38 8.61 3.65
N THR A 553 6.72 8.69 3.58
CA THR A 553 7.56 9.46 4.51
C THR A 553 7.65 10.94 4.14
N ARG A 554 7.14 11.34 2.96
CA ARG A 554 7.21 12.71 2.48
C ARG A 554 6.49 13.65 3.45
N GLN A 555 7.10 14.81 3.70
CA GLN A 555 6.48 15.82 4.57
C GLN A 555 5.07 16.17 4.10
N ASN A 556 4.12 16.13 5.04
CA ASN A 556 2.70 16.43 4.82
C ASN A 556 2.01 15.54 3.76
N ALA A 557 2.56 14.38 3.41
CA ALA A 557 2.00 13.53 2.37
C ALA A 557 0.78 12.70 2.81
N SER A 558 0.80 12.21 4.05
CA SER A 558 -0.23 11.29 4.54
C SER A 558 -0.91 11.82 5.80
N PHE A 559 -2.21 11.52 5.94
CA PHE A 559 -2.97 11.78 7.17
C PHE A 559 -2.44 11.00 8.37
N ALA A 560 -1.77 9.86 8.12
CA ALA A 560 -1.11 9.06 9.14
C ALA A 560 0.10 9.80 9.77
N LEU A 561 0.65 10.83 9.12
CA LEU A 561 1.75 11.62 9.67
C LEU A 561 1.23 12.80 10.49
N ARG A 562 1.69 12.98 11.73
CA ARG A 562 1.47 14.24 12.48
C ARG A 562 2.21 15.38 11.77
N LEU A 563 1.51 16.52 11.56
CA LEU A 563 2.13 17.75 11.08
C LEU A 563 3.19 18.21 12.10
N SER A 564 4.36 18.65 11.64
CA SER A 564 5.36 19.25 12.54
C SER A 564 4.80 20.55 13.10
N LYS A 565 4.87 20.74 14.43
CA LYS A 565 4.36 21.94 15.12
C LYS A 565 5.05 23.24 14.66
N LEU A 566 6.19 23.14 13.99
CA LEU A 566 7.05 24.26 13.60
C LEU A 566 6.60 24.99 12.31
N ALA A 567 5.64 24.46 11.55
CA ALA A 567 5.36 24.96 10.19
C ALA A 567 4.75 26.38 10.10
N PRO A 568 3.77 26.81 10.93
CA PRO A 568 3.11 28.10 10.65
C PRO A 568 3.89 29.32 11.17
N GLN A 569 4.43 29.27 12.39
CA GLN A 569 4.90 30.49 13.07
C GLN A 569 6.29 30.98 12.64
N GLN A 570 7.10 30.15 11.98
CA GLN A 570 8.42 30.55 11.46
C GLN A 570 8.44 30.89 9.97
N GLN A 571 7.43 30.47 9.19
CA GLN A 571 7.33 30.81 7.77
C GLN A 571 6.96 32.28 7.56
N GLU A 572 6.09 32.86 8.40
CA GLU A 572 5.77 34.30 8.35
C GLU A 572 6.90 35.17 8.88
N LYS A 573 7.62 34.75 9.93
CA LYS A 573 8.71 35.55 10.54
C LYS A 573 10.01 35.62 9.73
N LYS A 574 10.19 34.78 8.70
CA LYS A 574 11.41 34.73 7.87
C LYS A 574 11.20 35.12 6.40
N ALA A 575 10.00 35.57 6.02
CA ALA A 575 9.76 36.21 4.72
C ALA A 575 10.39 37.62 4.61
N ALA A 576 11.01 38.13 5.69
CA ALA A 576 11.89 39.30 5.59
C ALA A 576 13.17 38.94 4.82
N PRO A 577 13.64 39.80 3.89
CA PRO A 577 14.84 39.52 3.10
C PRO A 577 16.04 39.27 4.01
N ALA A 578 16.76 38.18 3.76
CA ALA A 578 17.93 37.78 4.53
C ALA A 578 19.00 38.91 4.52
N PRO A 579 19.59 39.28 5.67
CA PRO A 579 20.71 40.20 5.68
C PRO A 579 21.89 39.59 4.90
N LYS A 580 22.57 40.43 4.11
CA LYS A 580 23.70 40.07 3.26
C LYS A 580 24.74 39.26 4.05
N ALA A 581 25.24 38.19 3.40
CA ALA A 581 26.16 37.22 3.97
C ALA A 581 27.39 37.89 4.63
N ARG A 582 27.60 37.63 5.93
CA ARG A 582 28.89 37.83 6.57
C ARG A 582 29.86 36.71 6.17
N PRO A 583 31.19 36.98 6.17
CA PRO A 583 32.20 35.94 5.90
C PRO A 583 32.01 34.75 6.84
N LYS A 584 32.23 33.53 6.32
CA LYS A 584 32.26 32.31 7.13
C LYS A 584 33.29 32.47 8.26
N ALA A 585 32.83 32.43 9.50
CA ALA A 585 33.67 32.18 10.66
C ALA A 585 34.32 30.79 10.53
N PRO A 586 35.45 30.52 11.23
CA PRO A 586 36.07 29.21 11.27
C PRO A 586 35.02 28.15 11.62
N GLN A 587 35.16 26.92 11.09
CA GLN A 587 34.30 25.81 11.47
C GLN A 587 34.45 25.56 12.98
N GLU A 588 33.58 26.17 13.78
CA GLU A 588 33.40 25.80 15.18
C GLU A 588 33.02 24.32 15.23
N GLY A 589 33.68 23.55 16.10
CA GLY A 589 33.45 22.12 16.24
C GLY A 589 31.96 21.82 16.47
N PHE A 590 31.48 20.67 16.02
CA PHE A 590 30.06 20.27 16.09
C PHE A 590 29.43 20.40 17.49
N PHE A 591 30.25 20.34 18.55
CA PHE A 591 29.82 20.49 19.94
C PHE A 591 29.87 21.92 20.49
N ALA A 592 30.38 22.91 19.73
CA ALA A 592 30.43 24.31 20.15
C ALA A 592 29.03 24.88 20.45
N ASP A 593 28.00 24.37 19.76
CA ASP A 593 26.59 24.71 19.97
C ASP A 593 25.94 23.96 21.17
N ARG A 594 26.68 23.14 21.95
CA ARG A 594 26.14 22.22 22.98
C ARG A 594 26.89 22.30 24.32
N PRO A 595 26.74 23.39 25.10
CA PRO A 595 27.50 23.62 26.34
C PRO A 595 27.10 22.74 27.53
N ASP A 596 25.97 22.04 27.43
CA ASP A 596 25.42 21.12 28.43
C ASP A 596 26.06 19.72 28.40
N ILE A 597 26.80 19.40 27.34
CA ILE A 597 27.46 18.12 27.15
C ILE A 597 28.92 18.26 27.57
N PRO A 598 29.42 17.50 28.55
CA PRO A 598 30.82 17.58 28.98
C PRO A 598 31.74 16.81 28.01
N VAL A 599 31.91 17.34 26.80
CA VAL A 599 32.70 16.73 25.70
C VAL A 599 34.12 16.38 26.16
N ASP A 600 34.78 17.30 26.86
CA ASP A 600 36.15 17.13 27.37
C ASP A 600 36.29 15.97 28.37
N LYS A 601 35.20 15.64 29.10
CA LYS A 601 35.17 14.49 30.02
C LYS A 601 34.89 13.18 29.30
N ILE A 602 34.20 13.22 28.16
CA ILE A 602 33.75 12.05 27.41
C ILE A 602 34.82 11.58 26.41
N PHE A 603 35.44 12.51 25.68
CA PHE A 603 36.38 12.22 24.60
C PHE A 603 37.84 12.52 24.95
N GLY A 604 38.09 13.13 26.13
CA GLY A 604 39.39 13.69 26.49
C GLY A 604 39.63 15.03 25.79
N LYS A 605 40.51 15.86 26.35
CA LYS A 605 40.92 17.11 25.69
C LYS A 605 41.68 16.78 24.41
N GLU A 606 41.28 17.37 23.28
CA GLU A 606 42.21 17.55 22.17
C GLU A 606 43.32 18.48 22.68
N GLU A 607 44.54 17.95 22.79
CA GLU A 607 45.72 18.82 22.94
C GLU A 607 45.91 19.52 21.60
N ASP A 608 45.62 20.84 21.58
CA ASP A 608 45.92 21.72 20.46
C ASP A 608 47.37 21.48 19.98
N LYS A 609 47.52 21.04 18.73
CA LYS A 609 48.80 21.02 18.01
C LYS A 609 48.70 21.86 16.75
#